data_AF-A0ABD5YXT4-F1
#
_entry.id   AF-A0ABD5YXT4-F1
#
_cell.length_a   1.000
_cell.length_b   1.000
_cell.length_c   1.000
_cell.angle_alpha   90.00
_cell.angle_beta   90.00
_cell.angle_gamma   90.00
#
_symmetry.space_group_name_H-M   'P 1'
#
loop_
_entity.id
_entity.type
_entity.pdbx_description
1 polymer ?
#
loop_
_entity_poly.entity_id
_entity_poly.type
_entity_poly.pdbx_seq_one_letter_code
_entity_poly.pdbx_strand_id
1 'polypeptide(L)'
;MSFGADDTMLPTASWFHAADRSLLRFYGEHSNGPFFCPPGAAGLNVSISKDHARRRAKVLTVAGLLERQGTNYRITDLGLRYVRGEMNQDDLEALAPNTDE
;
A
#
# COMPACT_ATOMS: atom_id res chain seq x y z
N MET A 1 -12.86 9.59 -1.86
CA MET A 1 -12.50 9.46 -3.29
C MET A 1 -12.70 8.01 -3.68
N SER A 2 -13.35 7.72 -4.81
CA SER A 2 -13.41 6.36 -5.37
C SER A 2 -12.27 6.24 -6.38
N PHE A 3 -11.35 5.29 -6.19
CA PHE A 3 -10.34 4.99 -7.19
C PHE A 3 -11.01 4.18 -8.30
N GLY A 4 -11.32 4.86 -9.41
CA GLY A 4 -12.01 4.31 -10.58
C GLY A 4 -11.08 3.79 -11.68
N ALA A 5 -9.81 3.53 -11.38
CA ALA A 5 -8.93 2.83 -12.30
C ALA A 5 -9.25 1.33 -12.27
N ASP A 6 -9.32 0.70 -13.44
CA ASP A 6 -9.41 -0.75 -13.56
C ASP A 6 -8.16 -1.36 -12.89
N ASP A 7 -8.34 -2.25 -11.91
CA ASP A 7 -7.24 -2.85 -11.13
C ASP A 7 -6.22 -3.58 -12.03
N THR A 8 -6.60 -3.89 -13.27
CA THR A 8 -5.73 -4.48 -14.29
C THR A 8 -4.70 -3.50 -14.89
N MET A 9 -4.87 -2.18 -14.71
CA MET A 9 -4.00 -1.14 -15.28
C MET A 9 -2.95 -0.59 -14.30
N LEU A 10 -3.01 -0.95 -13.03
CA LEU A 10 -1.97 -0.55 -12.06
C LEU A 10 -0.70 -1.40 -12.25
N PRO A 11 0.50 -0.78 -12.19
CA PRO A 11 1.75 -1.50 -12.39
C PRO A 11 1.94 -2.62 -11.37
N THR A 12 2.73 -3.62 -11.75
CA THR A 12 3.25 -4.66 -10.86
C THR A 12 4.76 -4.53 -10.77
N ALA A 13 5.36 -5.09 -9.72
CA ALA A 13 6.80 -5.16 -9.55
C ALA A 13 7.17 -6.52 -8.94
N SER A 14 8.42 -6.96 -9.12
CA SER A 14 8.88 -8.29 -8.69
C SER A 14 8.73 -8.53 -7.17
N TRP A 15 8.83 -7.46 -6.37
CA TRP A 15 8.70 -7.46 -4.92
C TRP A 15 7.25 -7.22 -4.42
N PHE A 16 6.36 -6.83 -5.33
CA PHE A 16 5.01 -6.34 -5.03
C PHE A 16 3.98 -7.46 -5.11
N HIS A 17 3.25 -7.69 -4.02
CA HIS A 17 2.24 -8.74 -3.94
C HIS A 17 0.86 -8.17 -4.28
N ALA A 18 -0.02 -8.96 -4.90
CA ALA A 18 -1.42 -8.56 -5.15
C ALA A 18 -2.16 -7.99 -3.90
N ALA A 19 -1.83 -8.49 -2.69
CA ALA A 19 -2.41 -8.02 -1.43
C ALA A 19 -2.01 -6.57 -1.09
N ASP A 20 -0.85 -6.11 -1.57
CA ASP A 20 -0.39 -4.75 -1.36
C ASP A 20 -1.29 -3.74 -2.06
N ARG A 21 -1.72 -4.06 -3.28
CA ARG A 21 -2.67 -3.23 -4.03
C ARG A 21 -3.95 -3.03 -3.22
N SER A 22 -4.53 -4.11 -2.70
CA SER A 22 -5.73 -4.03 -1.88
C SER A 22 -5.53 -3.20 -0.62
N LEU A 23 -4.39 -3.37 0.07
CA LEU A 23 -4.05 -2.58 1.25
C LEU A 23 -3.89 -1.09 0.92
N LEU A 24 -3.14 -0.74 -0.11
CA LEU A 24 -2.93 0.65 -0.52
C LEU A 24 -4.25 1.31 -0.91
N ARG A 25 -5.12 0.60 -1.64
CA ARG A 25 -6.45 1.10 -1.98
C ARG A 25 -7.27 1.39 -0.71
N PHE A 26 -7.28 0.46 0.25
CA PHE A 26 -7.96 0.64 1.53
C PHE A 26 -7.48 1.90 2.26
N TYR A 27 -6.16 2.10 2.42
CA TYR A 27 -5.64 3.30 3.07
C TYR A 27 -5.90 4.57 2.25
N GLY A 28 -5.87 4.49 0.92
CA GLY A 28 -6.17 5.59 0.02
C GLY A 28 -7.63 6.06 0.10
N GLU A 29 -8.60 5.15 0.20
CA GLU A 29 -10.02 5.50 0.18
C GLU A 29 -10.40 6.29 1.43
N HIS A 30 -9.71 6.01 2.53
CA HIS A 30 -9.90 6.62 3.83
C HIS A 30 -8.97 7.83 4.07
N SER A 31 -8.21 8.29 3.06
CA SER A 31 -7.21 9.36 3.19
C SER A 31 -7.77 10.80 3.33
N ASN A 32 -9.09 11.01 3.33
CA ASN A 32 -9.71 12.36 3.37
C ASN A 32 -9.63 13.04 4.76
N GLY A 33 -8.65 12.68 5.60
CA GLY A 33 -8.41 13.18 6.95
C GLY A 33 -7.19 12.49 7.60
N PRO A 34 -6.89 12.74 8.88
CA PRO A 34 -5.82 12.03 9.61
C PRO A 34 -6.24 10.58 9.89
N PHE A 35 -6.35 9.77 8.85
CA PHE A 35 -6.73 8.37 8.95
C PHE A 35 -5.50 7.52 9.20
N PHE A 36 -5.48 6.91 10.38
CA PHE A 36 -4.46 5.98 10.82
C PHE A 36 -5.16 4.67 11.20
N CYS A 37 -4.78 3.56 10.56
CA CYS A 37 -5.40 2.27 10.80
C CYS A 37 -4.34 1.20 11.08
N PRO A 38 -4.56 0.30 12.07
CA PRO A 38 -3.72 -0.88 12.24
C PRO A 38 -3.79 -1.79 11.00
N PRO A 39 -2.67 -2.38 10.55
CA PRO A 39 -2.65 -3.18 9.33
C PRO A 39 -3.45 -4.47 9.47
N GLY A 40 -3.57 -5.01 10.68
CA GLY A 40 -4.46 -6.15 10.94
C GLY A 40 -5.95 -5.81 10.74
N ALA A 41 -6.36 -4.58 11.05
CA ALA A 41 -7.73 -4.13 10.80
C ALA A 41 -7.96 -3.85 9.31
N ALA A 42 -7.00 -3.22 8.63
CA ALA A 42 -7.03 -3.06 7.18
C ALA A 42 -7.13 -4.42 6.46
N GLY A 43 -6.34 -5.41 6.88
CA GLY A 43 -6.34 -6.76 6.31
C GLY A 43 -7.71 -7.44 6.33
N LEU A 44 -8.47 -7.29 7.42
CA LEU A 44 -9.83 -7.83 7.53
C LEU A 44 -10.80 -7.21 6.50
N ASN A 45 -10.60 -5.94 6.14
CA ASN A 45 -11.45 -5.24 5.17
C ASN A 45 -11.12 -5.62 3.71
N VAL A 46 -9.95 -6.22 3.48
CA VAL A 46 -9.49 -6.64 2.14
C VAL A 46 -9.29 -8.15 2.04
N SER A 47 -9.91 -8.92 2.95
CA SER A 47 -9.93 -10.39 2.94
C SER A 47 -8.55 -11.07 2.99
N ILE A 48 -7.57 -10.47 3.70
CA ILE A 48 -6.27 -11.12 3.98
C ILE A 48 -6.05 -11.28 5.49
N SER A 49 -5.21 -12.24 5.89
CA SER A 49 -4.93 -12.49 7.31
C SER A 49 -4.22 -11.31 7.98
N LYS A 50 -4.46 -11.12 9.28
CA LYS A 50 -3.85 -10.05 10.08
C LYS A 50 -2.32 -10.07 10.01
N ASP A 51 -1.73 -11.25 10.09
CA ASP A 51 -0.27 -11.40 10.06
C ASP A 51 0.31 -11.16 8.67
N HIS A 52 -0.41 -11.56 7.62
CA HIS A 52 -0.01 -11.23 6.26
C HIS A 52 -0.07 -9.71 6.03
N ALA A 53 -1.15 -9.06 6.45
CA ALA A 53 -1.29 -7.61 6.34
C ALA A 53 -0.20 -6.84 7.11
N ARG A 54 0.16 -7.30 8.32
CA ARG A 54 1.27 -6.73 9.10
C ARG A 54 2.61 -6.86 8.38
N ARG A 55 2.91 -8.01 7.77
CA ARG A 55 4.15 -8.20 7.00
C ARG A 55 4.19 -7.28 5.79
N ARG A 56 3.12 -7.24 5.00
CA ARG A 56 3.02 -6.39 3.82
C ARG A 56 3.09 -4.89 4.16
N ALA A 57 2.43 -4.45 5.23
CA ALA A 57 2.52 -3.06 5.66
C ALA A 57 3.95 -2.61 5.99
N LYS A 58 4.79 -3.49 6.55
CA LYS A 58 6.22 -3.20 6.75
C LYS A 58 6.96 -3.04 5.42
N VAL A 59 6.77 -3.98 4.50
CA VAL A 59 7.35 -3.92 3.14
C VAL A 59 6.98 -2.61 2.45
N LEU A 60 5.70 -2.25 2.47
CA LEU A 60 5.19 -1.01 1.89
C LEU A 60 5.69 0.25 2.60
N THR A 61 6.04 0.16 3.88
CA THR A 61 6.66 1.27 4.62
C THR A 61 8.11 1.48 4.20
N VAL A 62 8.87 0.40 4.03
CA VAL A 62 10.26 0.47 3.53
C VAL A 62 10.28 1.02 2.10
N ALA A 63 9.32 0.61 1.26
CA ALA A 63 9.15 1.15 -0.09
C ALA A 63 8.58 2.59 -0.13
N GLY A 64 8.27 3.20 1.01
CA GLY A 64 7.75 4.58 1.10
C GLY A 64 6.29 4.77 0.66
N LEU A 65 5.54 3.70 0.40
CA LEU A 65 4.12 3.74 -0.02
C LEU A 65 3.14 3.86 1.16
N LEU A 66 3.58 3.41 2.33
CA LEU A 66 2.90 3.66 3.61
C LEU A 66 3.87 4.35 4.57
N GLU A 67 3.32 4.99 5.60
CA GLU A 67 4.09 5.43 6.76
C GLU A 67 3.43 4.97 8.05
N ARG A 68 4.24 4.85 9.11
CA ARG A 68 3.83 4.27 10.39
C ARG A 68 3.87 5.32 11.49
N GLN A 69 2.80 5.39 12.29
CA GLN A 69 2.75 6.14 13.55
C GLN A 69 2.29 5.21 14.69
N GLY A 70 3.20 4.83 15.58
CA GLY A 70 2.91 3.88 16.65
C GLY A 70 2.58 2.48 16.09
N THR A 71 1.35 2.01 16.29
CA THR A 71 0.85 0.74 15.74
C THR A 71 0.02 0.92 14.47
N ASN A 72 -0.25 2.17 14.08
CA ASN A 72 -1.10 2.52 12.96
C ASN A 72 -0.30 2.94 11.73
N TYR A 73 -0.93 2.82 10.57
CA TYR A 73 -0.35 3.17 9.28
C TYR A 73 -1.29 4.08 8.53
N ARG A 74 -0.73 4.88 7.63
CA ARG A 74 -1.46 5.66 6.63
C ARG A 74 -0.74 5.60 5.29
N ILE A 75 -1.47 5.91 4.23
CA ILE A 75 -0.89 6.05 2.89
C ILE A 75 -0.10 7.35 2.81
N THR A 76 1.03 7.31 2.10
CA THR A 76 1.86 8.50 1.81
C THR A 76 1.39 9.15 0.50
N ASP A 77 1.94 10.32 0.17
CA ASP A 77 1.72 10.93 -1.16
C ASP A 77 2.20 10.01 -2.28
N LEU A 78 3.31 9.30 -2.08
CA LEU A 78 3.82 8.32 -3.05
C LEU A 78 2.84 7.14 -3.22
N GLY A 79 2.30 6.62 -2.11
CA GLY A 79 1.26 5.59 -2.17
C GLY A 79 -0.01 6.06 -2.88
N LEU A 80 -0.39 7.34 -2.68
CA LEU A 80 -1.53 7.95 -3.37
C LEU A 80 -1.30 8.05 -4.89
N ARG A 81 -0.09 8.40 -5.32
CA ARG A 81 0.28 8.39 -6.76
C ARG A 81 0.11 7.00 -7.36
N TYR A 82 0.56 5.95 -6.67
CA TYR A 82 0.36 4.57 -7.13
C TYR A 82 -1.13 4.24 -7.32
N VAL A 83 -1.99 4.46 -6.32
CA VAL A 83 -3.42 4.10 -6.43
C VAL A 83 -4.20 4.98 -7.41
N ARG A 84 -3.64 6.11 -7.83
CA ARG A 84 -4.18 6.98 -8.88
C ARG A 84 -3.68 6.62 -10.28
N GLY A 85 -2.78 5.65 -10.42
CA GLY A 85 -2.17 5.29 -11.70
C GLY A 85 -1.15 6.32 -12.21
N GLU A 86 -0.59 7.14 -11.31
CA GLU A 86 0.40 8.17 -11.63
C GLU A 86 1.86 7.65 -11.54
N MET A 87 2.03 6.33 -11.58
CA MET A 87 3.29 5.61 -11.55
C MET A 87 3.26 4.50 -12.61
N ASN A 88 4.39 4.27 -13.27
CA ASN A 88 4.57 3.15 -14.18
C ASN A 88 5.26 1.96 -13.47
N GLN A 89 5.55 0.90 -14.23
CA GLN A 89 6.18 -0.31 -13.71
C GLN A 89 7.61 -0.07 -13.23
N ASP A 90 8.42 0.68 -13.97
CA ASP A 90 9.81 0.98 -13.60
C ASP A 90 9.86 1.83 -12.32
N ASP A 91 8.94 2.77 -12.17
CA ASP A 91 8.78 3.58 -10.96
C ASP A 91 8.52 2.68 -9.73
N LEU A 92 7.65 1.68 -9.86
CA LEU A 92 7.32 0.76 -8.77
C LEU A 92 8.47 -0.23 -8.49
N GLU A 93 9.13 -0.74 -9.53
CA GLU A 93 10.28 -1.64 -9.39
C GLU A 93 11.43 -0.94 -8.66
N ALA A 94 11.68 0.34 -8.93
CA ALA A 94 12.72 1.15 -8.27
C ALA A 94 12.48 1.35 -6.76
N LEU A 95 11.26 1.12 -6.26
CA LEU A 95 10.93 1.17 -4.83
C LEU A 95 11.17 -0.16 -4.11
N ALA A 96 11.79 -1.14 -4.78
CA ALA A 96 12.11 -2.44 -4.19
C ALA A 96 12.82 -2.23 -2.84
N PRO A 97 12.25 -2.77 -1.74
CA PRO A 97 12.92 -2.68 -0.46
C PRO A 97 14.23 -3.46 -0.55
N ASN A 98 15.35 -2.80 -0.30
CA ASN A 98 16.65 -3.46 -0.22
C ASN A 98 16.53 -4.60 0.80
N THR A 99 16.71 -5.84 0.36
CA THR A 99 16.70 -7.03 1.22
C THR A 99 17.97 -7.19 2.05
N ASP A 100 18.87 -6.20 2.01
CA ASP A 100 20.17 -6.20 2.67
C ASP A 100 20.17 -5.31 3.91
N GLU A 101 19.39 -5.66 4.94
CA GLU A 101 19.66 -5.32 6.36
C GLU A 101 19.08 -6.40 7.31
#